data_AF-A0A7V7C0R7-F1
#
_entry.id   AF-A0A7V7C0R7-F1
#
_cell.length_a   1.000
_cell.length_b   1.000
_cell.length_c   1.000
_cell.angle_alpha   90.00
_cell.angle_beta   90.00
_cell.angle_gamma   90.00
#
_symmetry.space_group_name_H-M   'P 1'
#
loop_
_entity.id
_entity.type
_entity.pdbx_description
1 polymer ?
#
loop_
_entity_poly.entity_id
_entity_poly.type
_entity_poly.pdbx_seq_one_letter_code
_entity_poly.pdbx_strand_id
1 'polypeptide(L)'
;IEQGLVPQPADAGMAPEGSVKRLHANLADAARAFAASDFCAEAFGTEFRDHYATSRLNEVAAFDAWKAQRITDFEWQRYFL
;
A
#
# COMPACT_ATOMS: atom_id res chain seq x y z
N ILE A 1 15.78 15.62 -2.34
CA ILE A 1 16.77 16.58 -2.91
C ILE A 1 17.65 17.12 -1.80
N GLU A 2 17.07 17.69 -0.75
CA GLU A 2 17.76 18.24 0.41
C GLU A 2 18.70 17.24 1.12
N GLN A 3 18.29 15.98 1.24
CA GLN A 3 19.11 14.91 1.84
C GLN A 3 20.18 14.33 0.90
N GLY A 4 20.28 14.78 -0.35
CA GLY A 4 21.27 14.29 -1.30
C GLY A 4 21.19 12.79 -1.62
N LEU A 5 20.03 12.15 -1.40
CA LEU A 5 19.83 10.73 -1.68
C LEU A 5 20.14 10.42 -3.15
N VAL A 6 21.08 9.50 -3.37
CA VAL A 6 21.45 9.03 -4.70
C VAL A 6 20.47 7.92 -5.10
N PRO A 7 19.66 8.12 -6.15
CA PRO A 7 18.79 7.06 -6.64
C PRO A 7 19.64 5.89 -7.15
N GLN A 8 19.10 4.68 -7.04
CA GLN A 8 19.72 3.51 -7.65
C GLN A 8 19.92 3.73 -9.17
N PRO A 9 21.02 3.23 -9.76
CA PRO A 9 21.23 3.28 -11.20
C PRO A 9 20.07 2.66 -11.96
N ALA A 10 19.81 3.17 -13.18
CA ALA A 10 18.82 2.58 -14.05
C ALA A 10 19.34 1.23 -14.58
N ASP A 11 18.54 0.17 -14.43
CA ASP A 11 18.79 -1.12 -15.04
C ASP A 11 18.08 -1.22 -16.40
N ALA A 12 18.74 -1.84 -17.37
CA ALA A 12 18.15 -2.09 -18.67
C ALA A 12 17.22 -3.32 -18.63
N GLY A 13 16.03 -3.18 -19.22
CA GLY A 13 15.08 -4.29 -19.37
C GLY A 13 14.19 -4.52 -18.15
N MET A 14 13.68 -5.75 -18.01
CA MET A 14 12.83 -6.13 -16.88
C MET A 14 13.68 -6.41 -15.65
N ALA A 15 13.26 -5.87 -14.49
CA ALA A 15 13.91 -6.16 -13.22
C ALA A 15 13.87 -7.68 -12.95
N PRO A 16 15.04 -8.33 -12.71
CA PRO A 16 15.07 -9.74 -12.33
C PRO A 16 14.25 -10.00 -11.07
N GLU A 17 13.71 -11.22 -10.94
CA GLU A 17 12.94 -11.57 -9.76
C GLU A 17 13.79 -11.43 -8.49
N GLY A 18 13.29 -10.64 -7.52
CA GLY A 18 13.99 -10.36 -6.26
C GLY A 18 15.09 -9.29 -6.35
N SER A 19 15.35 -8.69 -7.51
CA SER A 19 16.38 -7.64 -7.63
C SER A 19 15.97 -6.30 -6.99
N VAL A 20 14.67 -6.10 -6.74
CA VAL A 20 14.13 -4.87 -6.17
C VAL A 20 13.12 -5.18 -5.07
N LYS A 21 13.04 -4.28 -4.08
CA LYS A 21 11.99 -4.33 -3.08
C LYS A 21 10.63 -4.11 -3.75
N ARG A 22 9.71 -5.06 -3.56
CA ARG A 22 8.34 -4.94 -4.05
C ARG A 22 7.59 -3.83 -3.29
N LEU A 23 6.73 -3.13 -4.00
CA LEU A 23 5.74 -2.24 -3.39
C LEU A 23 4.73 -3.04 -2.58
N HIS A 24 4.06 -2.36 -1.66
CA HIS A 24 2.93 -2.94 -0.92
C HIS A 24 1.86 -3.41 -1.89
N ALA A 25 1.38 -4.65 -1.69
CA ALA A 25 0.43 -5.29 -2.59
C ALA A 25 -1.03 -4.91 -2.30
N ASN A 26 -1.29 -4.21 -1.20
CA ASN A 26 -2.63 -3.82 -0.78
C ASN A 26 -2.59 -2.49 -0.01
N LEU A 27 -3.76 -1.86 0.11
CA LEU A 27 -3.92 -0.57 0.76
C LEU A 27 -3.63 -0.63 2.27
N ALA A 28 -3.93 -1.75 2.95
CA ALA A 28 -3.74 -1.88 4.38
C ALA A 28 -2.25 -1.76 4.76
N ASP A 29 -1.39 -2.48 4.03
CA ASP A 29 0.06 -2.46 4.27
C ASP A 29 0.67 -1.11 3.88
N ALA A 30 0.21 -0.51 2.78
CA ALA A 30 0.64 0.83 2.38
C ALA A 30 0.24 1.89 3.42
N ALA A 31 -0.98 1.84 3.96
CA ALA A 31 -1.47 2.78 4.96
C ALA A 31 -0.71 2.65 6.29
N ARG A 32 -0.38 1.42 6.71
CA ARG A 32 0.46 1.19 7.91
C ARG A 32 1.88 1.70 7.71
N ALA A 33 2.48 1.44 6.56
CA ALA A 33 3.82 1.95 6.23
C ALA A 33 3.85 3.48 6.19
N PHE A 34 2.81 4.10 5.65
CA PHE A 34 2.66 5.57 5.64
C PHE A 34 2.52 6.14 7.07
N ALA A 35 1.71 5.51 7.92
CA ALA A 35 1.55 5.93 9.33
C ALA A 35 2.86 5.85 10.12
N ALA A 36 3.71 4.85 9.82
CA ALA A 36 5.00 4.65 10.47
C ALA A 36 6.16 5.46 9.85
N SER A 37 5.91 6.24 8.80
CA SER A 37 6.96 6.97 8.07
C SER A 37 7.26 8.31 8.73
N ASP A 38 8.48 8.45 9.26
CA ASP A 38 8.99 9.72 9.80
C ASP A 38 9.07 10.80 8.71
N PHE A 39 9.48 10.41 7.50
CA PHE A 39 9.48 11.31 6.34
C PHE A 39 8.08 11.87 6.06
N CYS A 40 7.05 11.03 6.12
CA CYS A 40 5.67 11.50 5.88
C CYS A 40 5.17 12.40 7.03
N ALA A 41 5.60 12.13 8.26
CA ALA A 41 5.29 12.99 9.40
C ALA A 41 5.92 14.38 9.24
N GLU A 42 7.18 14.44 8.83
CA GLU A 42 7.91 15.69 8.58
C GLU A 42 7.34 16.46 7.39
N ALA A 43 7.08 15.77 6.27
CA ALA A 43 6.63 16.39 5.04
C ALA A 43 5.19 16.92 5.09
N PHE A 44 4.28 16.22 5.79
CA PHE A 44 2.86 16.54 5.79
C PHE A 44 2.31 17.01 7.14
N GLY A 45 3.07 16.86 8.22
CA GLY A 45 2.59 17.03 9.59
C GLY A 45 1.93 15.76 10.14
N THR A 46 2.11 15.54 11.45
CA THR A 46 1.62 14.34 12.15
C THR A 46 0.10 14.23 12.12
N GLU A 47 -0.62 15.32 12.34
CA GLU A 47 -2.10 15.32 12.34
C GLU A 47 -2.66 14.88 10.99
N PHE A 48 -2.17 15.47 9.89
CA PHE A 48 -2.59 15.07 8.55
C PHE A 48 -2.25 13.62 8.26
N ARG A 49 -1.00 13.21 8.53
CA ARG A 49 -0.54 11.84 8.31
C ARG A 49 -1.46 10.84 9.02
N ASP A 50 -1.76 11.08 10.29
CA ASP A 50 -2.54 10.17 11.14
C ASP A 50 -4.00 10.11 10.71
N HIS A 51 -4.61 11.27 10.41
CA HIS A 51 -5.98 11.31 9.89
C HIS A 51 -6.09 10.60 8.53
N TYR A 52 -5.13 10.83 7.64
CA TYR A 52 -5.14 10.21 6.32
C TYR A 52 -4.99 8.68 6.42
N ALA A 53 -4.04 8.20 7.23
CA ALA A 53 -3.83 6.77 7.46
C ALA A 53 -5.07 6.11 8.08
N THR A 54 -5.64 6.73 9.11
CA THR A 54 -6.87 6.25 9.77
C THR A 54 -8.01 6.13 8.77
N SER A 55 -8.20 7.13 7.92
CA SER A 55 -9.26 7.09 6.91
C SER A 55 -9.06 5.97 5.88
N ARG A 56 -7.82 5.63 5.50
CA ARG A 56 -7.56 4.48 4.60
C ARG A 56 -7.81 3.15 5.29
N LEU A 57 -7.45 3.03 6.57
CA LEU A 57 -7.70 1.82 7.34
C LEU A 57 -9.20 1.59 7.58
N ASN A 58 -9.99 2.66 7.73
CA ASN A 58 -11.45 2.56 7.79
C ASN A 58 -12.05 2.04 6.48
N GLU A 59 -11.52 2.47 5.34
CA GLU A 59 -11.93 1.98 4.02
C GLU A 59 -11.62 0.48 3.85
N VAL A 60 -10.42 0.06 4.26
CA VAL A 60 -10.04 -1.36 4.30
C VAL A 60 -11.01 -2.17 5.16
N ALA A 61 -11.30 -1.70 6.37
CA ALA A 61 -12.21 -2.40 7.27
C ALA A 61 -13.63 -2.53 6.68
N ALA A 62 -14.12 -1.49 6.00
CA ALA A 62 -15.41 -1.52 5.32
C ALA A 62 -15.42 -2.52 4.14
N PHE A 63 -14.34 -2.55 3.35
CA PHE A 63 -14.19 -3.50 2.25
C PHE A 63 -14.13 -4.94 2.74
N ASP A 64 -13.36 -5.21 3.80
CA ASP A 64 -13.22 -6.56 4.37
C ASP A 64 -14.55 -7.07 4.93
N ALA A 65 -15.31 -6.19 5.61
CA ALA A 65 -16.66 -6.51 6.09
C ALA A 65 -17.63 -6.82 4.94
N TRP A 66 -17.57 -6.05 3.85
CA TRP A 66 -18.36 -6.31 2.65
C TRP A 66 -17.99 -7.65 2.00
N LYS A 67 -16.69 -7.93 1.88
CA LYS A 67 -16.14 -9.15 1.27
C LYS A 67 -16.50 -10.39 2.06
N ALA A 68 -16.48 -10.33 3.40
CA ALA A 68 -16.82 -11.47 4.25
C ALA A 68 -18.27 -11.96 4.07
N GLN A 69 -19.16 -11.13 3.50
CA GLN A 69 -20.58 -11.44 3.32
C GLN A 69 -20.94 -11.78 1.86
N ARG A 70 -19.97 -11.72 0.94
CA ARG A 70 -20.23 -11.79 -0.51
C ARG A 70 -19.16 -12.61 -1.21
N ILE A 71 -19.54 -13.26 -2.30
CA ILE A 71 -18.61 -13.94 -3.20
C ILE A 71 -18.47 -13.04 -4.42
N THR A 72 -17.24 -12.80 -4.87
CA THR A 72 -17.01 -12.08 -6.13
C THR A 72 -17.39 -12.95 -7.32
N ASP A 73 -17.77 -12.35 -8.45
CA ASP A 73 -18.10 -13.11 -9.66
C ASP A 73 -16.94 -14.02 -10.11
N PHE A 74 -15.70 -13.57 -9.90
CA PHE A 74 -14.51 -14.38 -10.15
C PHE A 74 -14.45 -15.62 -9.25
N GLU A 75 -14.63 -15.44 -7.93
CA GLU A 75 -14.66 -16.57 -6.99
C GLU A 75 -15.82 -17.52 -7.30
N TRP A 76 -16.97 -16.98 -7.71
CA TRP A 76 -18.11 -17.79 -8.16
C TRP A 76 -17.74 -18.66 -9.36
N GLN A 77 -17.22 -18.06 -10.43
CA GLN A 77 -16.82 -18.78 -11.65
C GLN A 77 -15.72 -19.80 -11.40
N ARG A 78 -14.78 -19.52 -10.49
CA ARG A 78 -13.63 -20.40 -10.23
C ARG A 78 -13.99 -21.61 -9.38
N TYR A 79 -14.92 -21.46 -8.44
CA TYR A 79 -15.16 -22.48 -7.41
C TYR A 79 -16.54 -23.15 -7.50
N PHE A 80 -17.50 -22.59 -8.24
CA PHE A 80 -18.89 -23.08 -8.27
C PHE A 80 -19.43 -23.40 -9.67
N LEU A 81 -18.75 -22.99 -10.74
CA LEU A 81 -19.04 -23.40 -12.13
C LEU A 81 -17.94 -24.34 -12.63
#